data_AF-M3AAV2-F1
#
_entry.id   AF-M3AAV2-F1
#
_cell.length_a   1.000
_cell.length_b   1.000
_cell.length_c   1.000
_cell.angle_alpha   90.00
_cell.angle_beta   90.00
_cell.angle_gamma   90.00
#
_symmetry.space_group_name_H-M   'P 1'
#
loop_
_entity.id
_entity.type
_entity.pdbx_description
1 polymer ?
#
loop_
_entity_poly.entity_id
_entity_poly.type
_entity_poly.pdbx_seq_one_letter_code
_entity_poly.pdbx_strand_id
1 'polypeptide(L)'
;MDTTYALGQPYNDPDPAILNLAASLGTYDTAISTNLLHPQYTFLTTKLDVLANNALVSLVGCIQALDHHGLERMGLNILVLQQSLKTSMQQDASLEFAARFYTLGDASTIAKSGPEYGYAKEDLKCLTRLTWDQDRDSKGGTLDEVIASIG
;
A
#
# COMPACT_ATOMS: atom_id res chain seq x y z
N MET A 1 13.22 6.96 -11.74
CA MET A 1 11.76 7.11 -11.59
C MET A 1 11.56 8.06 -10.43
N ASP A 2 10.75 9.07 -10.62
CA ASP A 2 10.35 9.97 -9.53
C ASP A 2 9.36 9.18 -8.65
N THR A 3 9.74 8.84 -7.42
CA THR A 3 8.92 8.05 -6.48
C THR A 3 8.25 8.94 -5.43
N THR A 4 8.06 10.21 -5.78
CA THR A 4 7.32 11.16 -4.97
C THR A 4 5.81 11.00 -5.19
N TYR A 5 5.09 10.90 -4.08
CA TYR A 5 3.63 11.00 -4.00
C TYR A 5 3.22 12.34 -3.38
N ALA A 6 4.09 13.36 -3.40
CA ALA A 6 3.70 14.74 -3.13
C ALA A 6 3.16 15.35 -4.44
N LEU A 7 1.87 15.15 -4.71
CA LEU A 7 1.27 15.47 -6.01
C LEU A 7 0.84 16.94 -6.13
N GLY A 8 0.57 17.61 -5.01
CA GLY A 8 0.11 19.00 -4.95
C GLY A 8 -1.28 19.27 -5.55
N GLN A 9 -1.89 18.28 -6.19
CA GLN A 9 -3.20 18.32 -6.81
C GLN A 9 -3.83 16.92 -6.84
N PRO A 10 -5.17 16.82 -6.89
CA PRO A 10 -5.83 15.52 -7.00
C PRO A 10 -5.51 14.85 -8.33
N TYR A 11 -5.28 13.54 -8.28
CA TYR A 11 -5.10 12.68 -9.45
C TYR A 11 -6.20 11.63 -9.46
N ASN A 12 -6.95 11.54 -10.57
CA ASN A 12 -8.04 10.58 -10.70
C ASN A 12 -7.60 9.23 -11.29
N ASP A 13 -6.35 9.17 -11.78
CA ASP A 13 -5.79 7.98 -12.41
C ASP A 13 -4.74 7.30 -11.51
N PRO A 14 -4.70 5.96 -11.49
CA PRO A 14 -3.66 5.23 -10.80
C PRO A 14 -2.27 5.52 -11.42
N ASP A 15 -1.23 5.14 -10.70
CA ASP A 15 0.15 5.22 -11.19
C ASP A 15 0.33 4.32 -12.43
N PRO A 16 0.96 4.82 -13.52
CA PRO A 16 1.29 4.00 -14.68
C PRO A 16 2.08 2.72 -14.35
N ALA A 17 2.91 2.72 -13.30
CA ALA A 17 3.61 1.54 -12.84
C ALA A 17 2.65 0.46 -12.32
N ILE A 18 1.57 0.85 -11.65
CA ILE A 18 0.53 -0.07 -11.17
C ILE A 18 -0.29 -0.62 -12.34
N LEU A 19 -0.62 0.22 -13.33
CA LEU A 19 -1.29 -0.24 -14.55
C LEU A 19 -0.42 -1.24 -15.33
N ASN A 20 0.88 -0.98 -15.44
CA ASN A 20 1.81 -1.90 -16.08
C ASN A 20 1.95 -3.22 -15.32
N LEU A 21 2.00 -3.17 -13.99
CA LEU A 21 1.98 -4.37 -13.14
C LEU A 21 0.70 -5.18 -13.37
N ALA A 22 -0.47 -4.53 -13.35
CA ALA A 22 -1.76 -5.15 -13.61
C ALA A 22 -1.81 -5.85 -14.99
N ALA A 23 -1.33 -5.20 -16.04
CA ALA A 23 -1.24 -5.78 -17.37
C ALA A 23 -0.28 -6.99 -17.43
N SER A 24 0.86 -6.89 -16.74
CA SER A 24 1.84 -7.98 -16.63
C SER A 24 1.25 -9.20 -15.91
N LEU A 25 0.49 -8.99 -14.82
CA LEU A 25 -0.20 -10.06 -14.09
C LEU A 25 -1.19 -10.81 -15.00
N GLY A 26 -1.98 -10.12 -15.82
CA GLY A 26 -2.87 -10.77 -16.79
C GLY A 26 -2.11 -11.60 -17.85
N THR A 27 -0.93 -11.14 -18.26
CA THR A 27 -0.08 -11.88 -19.19
C THR A 27 0.48 -13.14 -18.53
N TYR A 28 0.95 -13.04 -17.28
CA TYR A 28 1.43 -14.19 -16.52
C TYR A 28 0.33 -15.19 -16.22
N ASP A 29 -0.87 -14.71 -15.87
CA ASP A 29 -2.03 -15.57 -15.69
C ASP A 29 -2.30 -16.43 -16.92
N THR A 30 -2.37 -15.82 -18.10
CA THR A 30 -2.59 -16.52 -19.37
C THR A 30 -1.49 -17.56 -19.62
N ALA A 31 -0.22 -17.20 -19.37
CA ALA A 31 0.90 -18.10 -19.57
C ALA A 31 0.86 -19.30 -18.59
N ILE A 32 0.59 -19.07 -17.31
CA ILE A 32 0.59 -20.11 -16.27
C ILE A 32 -0.61 -21.04 -16.46
N SER A 33 -1.81 -20.48 -16.66
CA SER A 33 -3.05 -21.26 -16.84
C SER A 33 -3.06 -22.12 -18.10
N THR A 34 -2.36 -21.70 -19.16
CA THR A 34 -2.21 -22.49 -20.40
C THR A 34 -1.26 -23.68 -20.24
N ASN A 35 -0.28 -23.58 -19.33
CA ASN A 35 0.79 -24.57 -19.22
C ASN A 35 0.70 -25.48 -17.98
N LEU A 36 -0.13 -25.14 -16.99
CA LEU A 36 -0.27 -25.89 -15.75
C LEU A 36 -1.68 -26.46 -15.57
N LEU A 37 -1.75 -27.58 -14.85
CA LEU A 37 -3.03 -28.12 -14.40
C LEU A 37 -3.65 -27.20 -13.35
N HIS A 38 -4.99 -27.18 -13.29
CA HIS A 38 -5.72 -26.31 -12.37
C HIS A 38 -5.25 -26.39 -10.91
N PRO A 39 -4.98 -27.56 -10.30
CA PRO A 39 -4.48 -27.61 -8.92
C PRO A 39 -3.11 -26.94 -8.72
N GLN A 40 -2.23 -27.02 -9.72
CA GLN A 40 -0.89 -26.41 -9.68
C GLN A 40 -0.99 -24.90 -9.84
N TYR A 41 -1.83 -24.45 -10.78
CA TYR A 41 -2.16 -23.04 -10.95
C TYR A 41 -2.68 -22.45 -9.64
N THR A 42 -3.73 -23.06 -9.06
CA THR A 42 -4.34 -22.58 -7.81
C THR A 42 -3.31 -22.54 -6.69
N PHE A 43 -2.46 -23.56 -6.56
CA PHE A 43 -1.39 -23.55 -5.56
C PHE A 43 -0.42 -22.36 -5.73
N LEU A 44 -0.03 -22.04 -6.96
CA LEU A 44 0.89 -20.93 -7.24
C LEU A 44 0.25 -19.55 -7.07
N THR A 45 -1.05 -19.41 -7.37
CA THR A 45 -1.75 -18.13 -7.29
C THR A 45 -2.44 -17.89 -5.94
N THR A 46 -2.38 -18.85 -5.03
CA THR A 46 -2.91 -18.71 -3.67
C THR A 46 -2.08 -17.70 -2.87
N LYS A 47 -2.75 -16.79 -2.14
CA LYS A 47 -2.15 -15.78 -1.24
C LYS A 47 -1.28 -14.73 -1.93
N LEU A 48 -1.51 -14.45 -3.21
CA LEU A 48 -0.89 -13.30 -3.89
C LEU A 48 -1.31 -11.97 -3.24
N ASP A 49 -2.52 -11.88 -2.70
CA ASP A 49 -2.99 -10.73 -1.93
C ASP A 49 -2.16 -10.49 -0.66
N VAL A 50 -1.77 -11.52 0.07
CA VAL A 50 -0.88 -11.42 1.23
C VAL A 50 0.48 -10.87 0.82
N LEU A 51 1.04 -11.37 -0.28
CA LEU A 51 2.31 -10.86 -0.82
C LEU A 51 2.20 -9.39 -1.21
N ALA A 52 1.15 -9.01 -1.94
CA ALA A 52 0.92 -7.63 -2.38
C ALA A 52 0.71 -6.69 -1.19
N ASN A 53 -0.09 -7.08 -0.19
CA ASN A 53 -0.29 -6.31 1.03
C ASN A 53 1.03 -6.03 1.75
N ASN A 54 1.83 -7.08 1.97
CA ASN A 54 3.10 -6.96 2.66
C ASN A 54 4.08 -6.09 1.87
N ALA A 55 4.11 -6.22 0.54
CA ALA A 55 4.97 -5.38 -0.31
C ALA A 55 4.55 -3.90 -0.25
N LEU A 56 3.26 -3.60 -0.37
CA LEU A 56 2.72 -2.24 -0.32
C LEU A 56 3.01 -1.54 1.02
N VAL A 57 2.97 -2.29 2.13
CA VAL A 57 3.27 -1.75 3.47
C VAL A 57 4.77 -1.63 3.71
N SER A 58 5.54 -2.70 3.50
CA SER A 58 6.98 -2.72 3.82
C SER A 58 7.84 -1.85 2.90
N LEU A 59 7.36 -1.53 1.70
CA LEU A 59 8.05 -0.62 0.78
C LEU A 59 7.70 0.85 1.01
N VAL A 60 6.94 1.19 2.07
CA VAL A 60 6.62 2.59 2.40
C VAL A 60 7.87 3.45 2.54
N GLY A 61 8.98 2.88 3.06
CA GLY A 61 10.26 3.57 3.18
C GLY A 61 10.94 3.94 1.85
N CYS A 62 10.45 3.42 0.72
CA CYS A 62 10.93 3.80 -0.61
C CYS A 62 10.22 5.03 -1.20
N ILE A 63 9.14 5.50 -0.56
CA ILE A 63 8.43 6.71 -0.95
C ILE A 63 9.24 7.91 -0.44
N GLN A 64 9.52 8.87 -1.31
CA GLN A 64 10.36 10.03 -0.95
C GLN A 64 9.57 11.12 -0.24
N ALA A 65 8.35 11.37 -0.69
CA ALA A 65 7.42 12.33 -0.11
C ALA A 65 5.99 11.89 -0.40
N LEU A 66 5.05 12.24 0.47
CA LEU A 66 3.66 11.79 0.41
C LEU A 66 2.77 12.90 0.95
N ASP A 67 1.89 13.44 0.12
CA ASP A 67 0.86 14.38 0.59
C ASP A 67 -0.52 13.71 0.63
N HIS A 68 -1.55 14.47 1.00
CA HIS A 68 -2.93 13.99 1.04
C HIS A 68 -3.37 13.39 -0.30
N HIS A 69 -3.05 14.04 -1.42
CA HIS A 69 -3.41 13.55 -2.75
C HIS A 69 -2.62 12.29 -3.12
N GLY A 70 -1.39 12.17 -2.63
CA GLY A 70 -0.59 10.95 -2.69
C GLY A 70 -1.24 9.78 -1.97
N LEU A 71 -1.78 9.99 -0.77
CA LEU A 71 -2.53 8.98 -0.03
C LEU A 71 -3.78 8.53 -0.80
N GLU A 72 -4.54 9.48 -1.36
CA GLU A 72 -5.69 9.18 -2.21
C GLU A 72 -5.29 8.34 -3.43
N ARG A 73 -4.21 8.74 -4.12
CA ARG A 73 -3.69 8.01 -5.28
C ARG A 73 -3.16 6.63 -4.91
N MET A 74 -2.56 6.47 -3.72
CA MET A 74 -2.17 5.17 -3.20
C MET A 74 -3.39 4.28 -2.96
N GLY A 75 -4.48 4.84 -2.44
CA GLY A 75 -5.76 4.14 -2.33
C GLY A 75 -6.28 3.64 -3.69
N LEU A 76 -6.21 4.47 -4.73
CA LEU A 76 -6.56 4.07 -6.11
C LEU A 76 -5.63 2.96 -6.63
N ASN A 77 -4.32 3.08 -6.42
CA ASN A 77 -3.34 2.07 -6.80
C ASN A 77 -3.66 0.70 -6.19
N ILE A 78 -3.94 0.68 -4.89
CA ILE A 78 -4.31 -0.53 -4.15
C ILE A 78 -5.61 -1.12 -4.69
N LEU A 79 -6.62 -0.27 -4.94
CA LEU A 79 -7.90 -0.73 -5.49
C LEU A 79 -7.72 -1.38 -6.87
N VAL A 80 -6.99 -0.73 -7.79
CA VAL A 80 -6.74 -1.27 -9.13
C VAL A 80 -6.02 -2.60 -9.05
N LEU A 81 -4.94 -2.69 -8.25
CA LEU A 81 -4.19 -3.93 -8.09
C LEU A 81 -5.05 -5.06 -7.50
N GLN A 82 -5.89 -4.75 -6.51
CA GLN A 82 -6.83 -5.73 -5.95
C GLN A 82 -7.80 -6.25 -7.02
N GLN A 83 -8.37 -5.37 -7.85
CA GLN A 83 -9.29 -5.80 -8.91
C GLN A 83 -8.58 -6.64 -9.98
N SER A 84 -7.33 -6.32 -10.32
CA SER A 84 -6.52 -7.13 -11.23
C SER A 84 -6.26 -8.53 -10.67
N LEU A 85 -5.89 -8.65 -9.39
CA LEU A 85 -5.74 -9.95 -8.74
C LEU A 85 -7.06 -10.74 -8.75
N LYS A 86 -8.18 -10.11 -8.39
CA LYS A 86 -9.51 -10.75 -8.40
C LYS A 86 -9.94 -11.23 -9.77
N THR A 87 -9.66 -10.44 -10.80
CA THR A 87 -10.10 -10.74 -12.17
C THR A 87 -9.22 -11.82 -12.80
N SER A 88 -7.92 -11.81 -12.53
CA SER A 88 -6.97 -12.64 -13.27
C SER A 88 -6.46 -13.86 -12.50
N MET A 89 -6.14 -13.76 -11.21
CA MET A 89 -5.29 -14.77 -10.55
C MET A 89 -5.84 -15.37 -9.27
N GLN A 90 -6.47 -14.54 -8.44
CA GLN A 90 -6.93 -14.90 -7.11
C GLN A 90 -8.27 -14.20 -6.84
N GLN A 91 -9.38 -14.89 -7.08
CA GLN A 91 -10.74 -14.33 -7.02
C GLN A 91 -11.11 -13.77 -5.64
N ASP A 92 -10.59 -14.33 -4.56
CA ASP A 92 -10.84 -13.93 -3.18
C ASP A 92 -9.84 -12.87 -2.64
N ALA A 93 -8.95 -12.35 -3.50
CA ALA A 93 -7.90 -11.42 -3.10
C ALA A 93 -8.43 -10.21 -2.33
N SER A 94 -7.84 -9.92 -1.16
CA SER A 94 -8.13 -8.72 -0.38
C SER A 94 -6.87 -7.93 -0.08
N LEU A 95 -6.82 -6.67 -0.50
CA LEU A 95 -5.77 -5.72 -0.16
C LEU A 95 -6.17 -4.75 0.96
N GLU A 96 -7.13 -5.16 1.80
CA GLU A 96 -7.64 -4.34 2.91
C GLU A 96 -6.53 -3.98 3.91
N PHE A 97 -5.56 -4.87 4.13
CA PHE A 97 -4.46 -4.62 5.06
C PHE A 97 -3.60 -3.43 4.61
N ALA A 98 -3.21 -3.38 3.34
CA ALA A 98 -2.49 -2.23 2.78
C ALA A 98 -3.38 -0.99 2.65
N ALA A 99 -4.65 -1.15 2.22
CA ALA A 99 -5.58 -0.02 2.13
C ALA A 99 -5.72 0.68 3.49
N ARG A 100 -5.93 -0.11 4.56
CA ARG A 100 -6.05 0.40 5.92
C ARG A 100 -4.80 1.16 6.36
N PHE A 101 -3.61 0.65 6.04
CA PHE A 101 -2.34 1.28 6.38
C PHE A 101 -2.26 2.71 5.86
N TYR A 102 -2.55 2.93 4.58
CA TYR A 102 -2.52 4.26 3.98
C TYR A 102 -3.74 5.14 4.35
N THR A 103 -4.79 4.58 4.94
CA THR A 103 -5.94 5.36 5.48
C THR A 103 -5.81 5.74 6.95
N LEU A 104 -4.74 5.32 7.64
CA LEU A 104 -4.50 5.72 9.05
C LEU A 104 -4.43 7.25 9.21
N GLY A 105 -4.09 7.98 8.16
CA GLY A 105 -4.21 9.43 8.11
C GLY A 105 -3.08 10.14 8.85
N ASP A 106 -3.40 10.72 10.00
CA ASP A 106 -2.48 11.57 10.76
C ASP A 106 -1.51 10.79 11.66
N ALA A 107 -0.42 11.44 12.03
CA ALA A 107 0.66 10.86 12.84
C ALA A 107 0.17 10.27 14.18
N SER A 108 -0.82 10.89 14.82
CA SER A 108 -1.32 10.45 16.12
C SER A 108 -2.17 9.18 16.00
N THR A 109 -2.98 9.08 14.95
CA THR A 109 -3.77 7.89 14.63
C THR A 109 -2.85 6.72 14.25
N ILE A 110 -1.82 6.98 13.44
CA ILE A 110 -0.80 5.98 13.09
C ILE A 110 -0.15 5.40 14.35
N ALA A 111 0.28 6.26 15.28
CA ALA A 111 0.97 5.81 16.48
C ALA A 111 0.09 5.02 17.47
N LYS A 112 -1.20 5.39 17.56
CA LYS A 112 -2.14 4.73 18.48
C LYS A 112 -2.72 3.44 17.90
N SER A 113 -3.27 3.50 16.70
CA SER A 113 -4.04 2.40 16.11
C SER A 113 -3.19 1.48 15.22
N GLY A 114 -2.10 1.99 14.65
CA GLY A 114 -1.21 1.20 13.78
C GLY A 114 -0.71 -0.10 14.44
N PRO A 115 -0.17 -0.07 15.68
CA PRO A 115 0.30 -1.27 16.36
C PRO A 115 -0.82 -2.31 16.60
N GLU A 116 -2.06 -1.87 16.85
CA GLU A 116 -3.20 -2.76 17.08
C GLU A 116 -3.59 -3.55 15.82
N TYR A 117 -3.28 -3.02 14.63
CA TYR A 117 -3.53 -3.69 13.36
C TYR A 117 -2.39 -4.62 12.92
N GLY A 118 -1.31 -4.73 13.69
CA GLY A 118 -0.23 -5.68 13.43
C GLY A 118 0.80 -5.23 12.39
N TYR A 119 0.88 -3.94 12.08
CA TYR A 119 1.93 -3.39 11.20
C TYR A 119 3.30 -3.41 11.88
N ALA A 120 4.37 -3.52 11.09
CA ALA A 120 5.72 -3.42 11.63
C ALA A 120 5.98 -1.99 12.11
N LYS A 121 6.68 -1.86 13.24
CA LYS A 121 7.00 -0.57 13.85
C LYS A 121 7.76 0.35 12.90
N GLU A 122 8.71 -0.18 12.15
CA GLU A 122 9.51 0.61 11.21
C GLU A 122 8.66 1.14 10.06
N ASP A 123 7.71 0.37 9.54
CA ASP A 123 6.78 0.81 8.50
C ASP A 123 5.88 1.94 9.03
N LEU A 124 5.37 1.80 10.26
CA LEU A 124 4.58 2.85 10.92
C LEU A 124 5.40 4.13 11.11
N LYS A 125 6.64 4.05 11.60
CA LYS A 125 7.52 5.22 11.73
C LYS A 125 7.79 5.89 10.39
N CYS A 126 7.99 5.12 9.33
CA CYS A 126 8.16 5.65 7.97
C CYS A 126 6.90 6.38 7.50
N LEU A 127 5.71 5.77 7.67
CA LEU A 127 4.46 6.42 7.31
C LEU A 127 4.25 7.71 8.12
N THR A 128 4.50 7.70 9.44
CA THR A 128 4.41 8.88 10.30
C THR A 128 5.32 10.02 9.80
N ARG A 129 6.56 9.73 9.41
CA ARG A 129 7.47 10.75 8.86
C ARG A 129 6.95 11.33 7.55
N LEU A 130 6.41 10.47 6.69
CA LEU A 130 5.91 10.86 5.37
C LEU A 130 4.64 11.70 5.45
N THR A 131 3.76 11.41 6.41
CA THR A 131 2.48 12.13 6.55
C THR A 131 2.53 13.28 7.55
N TRP A 132 3.64 13.49 8.25
CA TRP A 132 3.79 14.53 9.27
C TRP A 132 3.53 15.93 8.70
N ASP A 133 2.57 16.63 9.30
CA ASP A 133 2.28 18.02 9.00
C ASP A 133 2.42 18.84 10.28
N GLN A 134 3.31 19.84 10.27
CA GLN A 134 3.62 20.63 11.46
C GLN A 134 2.41 21.43 11.98
N ASP A 135 1.57 21.96 11.09
CA ASP A 135 0.41 22.77 11.48
C ASP A 135 -0.71 21.89 12.04
N ARG A 136 -0.87 20.68 11.50
CA ARG A 136 -1.88 19.71 11.94
C ARG A 136 -1.46 18.94 13.20
N ASP A 137 -0.24 18.43 13.24
CA ASP A 137 0.17 17.39 14.18
C ASP A 137 0.94 17.92 15.40
N SER A 138 1.42 19.17 15.38
CA SER A 138 2.20 19.77 16.49
C SER A 138 1.46 19.79 17.84
N LYS A 139 0.13 19.72 17.85
CA LYS A 139 -0.67 19.61 19.09
C LYS A 139 -0.47 18.27 19.80
N GLY A 140 -0.04 17.23 19.08
CA GLY A 140 0.24 15.89 19.60
C GLY A 140 1.67 15.71 20.11
N GLY A 141 2.52 16.72 19.99
CA GLY A 141 3.95 16.67 20.31
C GLY A 141 4.82 16.95 19.08
N THR A 142 6.10 16.66 19.20
CA THR A 142 7.07 16.70 18.11
C THR A 142 7.07 15.39 17.32
N LEU A 143 7.55 15.42 16.08
CA LEU A 143 7.69 14.22 15.24
C LEU A 143 8.49 13.12 15.96
N ASP A 144 9.59 13.49 16.61
CA ASP A 144 10.46 12.55 17.32
C ASP A 144 9.76 11.90 18.52
N GLU A 145 8.94 12.64 19.27
CA GLU A 145 8.16 12.11 20.37
C GLU A 145 7.10 11.10 19.89
N VAL A 146 6.41 11.41 18.79
CA VAL A 146 5.41 10.51 18.20
C VAL A 146 6.07 9.25 17.68
N ILE A 147 7.20 9.36 16.96
CA ILE A 147 7.99 8.21 16.50
C ILE A 147 8.47 7.36 17.67
N ALA A 148 8.94 7.98 18.75
CA ALA A 148 9.39 7.27 19.95
C ALA A 148 8.25 6.50 20.63
N SER A 149 7.01 7.00 20.55
CA SER A 149 5.83 6.34 21.14
C SER A 149 5.43 5.04 20.43
N ILE A 150 5.79 4.87 19.15
CA ILE A 150 5.58 3.62 18.38
C ILE A 150 6.53 2.51 18.87
N GLY A 151 7.62 2.92 19.54
CA GLY A 151 8.58 2.07 20.24
C GLY A 151 9.47 1.21 19.37
#